data_AF-A0A3B0STR4-F1
#
_entry.id   AF-A0A3B0STR4-F1
#
_cell.length_a   1.000
_cell.length_b   1.000
_cell.length_c   1.000
_cell.angle_alpha   90.00
_cell.angle_beta   90.00
_cell.angle_gamma   90.00
#
_symmetry.space_group_name_H-M   'P 1'
#
loop_
_entity.id
_entity.type
_entity.pdbx_description
1 polymer ?
#
loop_
_entity_poly.entity_id
_entity_poly.type
_entity_poly.pdbx_seq_one_letter_code
_entity_poly.pdbx_strand_id
1 'polypeptide(L)'
;RILIIVAASLMTAAAVSVSGLIAFVGLVVPHIVRILIGHSYRIIIPLSALVGAAFLAFVDVGARTLVSPSELPVGVITAFVGAPFFAFVLRRGRRFKA
;
A
#
# COMPACT_ATOMS: atom_id res chain seq x y z
N ARG A 1 -13.38 16.60 8.93
CA ARG A 1 -13.35 16.03 7.56
C ARG A 1 -12.38 16.77 6.66
N ILE A 2 -12.55 18.09 6.46
CA ILE A 2 -11.63 18.91 5.64
C ILE A 2 -10.17 18.75 6.08
N LEU A 3 -9.89 18.85 7.39
CA LEU A 3 -8.53 18.69 7.91
C LEU A 3 -7.88 17.35 7.53
N ILE A 4 -8.64 16.24 7.55
CA ILE A 4 -8.13 14.91 7.17
C ILE A 4 -7.87 14.84 5.67
N ILE A 5 -8.75 15.41 4.85
CA ILE A 5 -8.59 15.46 3.39
C ILE A 5 -7.35 16.28 3.03
N VAL A 6 -7.20 17.48 3.60
CA VAL A 6 -6.04 18.35 3.36
C VAL A 6 -4.75 17.66 3.81
N ALA A 7 -4.71 17.09 5.01
CA ALA A 7 -3.54 16.38 5.51
C ALA A 7 -3.18 15.15 4.64
N ALA A 8 -4.16 14.31 4.31
CA ALA A 8 -3.93 13.11 3.50
C ALA A 8 -3.47 13.46 2.06
N SER A 9 -4.10 14.46 1.44
CA SER A 9 -3.72 14.93 0.12
C SER A 9 -2.32 15.55 0.14
N LEU A 10 -1.99 16.38 1.13
CA LEU A 10 -0.67 17.00 1.24
C LEU A 10 0.43 15.97 1.48
N MET A 11 0.22 15.02 2.40
CA MET A 11 1.16 13.91 2.64
C MET A 11 1.38 13.08 1.38
N THR A 12 0.30 12.74 0.66
CA THR A 12 0.39 11.92 -0.56
C THR A 12 1.08 12.70 -1.68
N ALA A 13 0.72 13.97 -1.90
CA ALA A 13 1.31 14.81 -2.94
C ALA A 13 2.81 15.05 -2.70
N ALA A 14 3.20 15.30 -1.45
CA ALA A 14 4.60 15.48 -1.08
C ALA A 14 5.45 14.20 -1.29
N ALA A 15 4.89 13.03 -1.00
CA ALA A 15 5.58 11.77 -1.27
C ALA A 15 5.69 11.51 -2.78
N VAL A 16 4.57 11.63 -3.52
CA VAL A 16 4.49 11.32 -4.95
C VAL A 16 5.34 12.28 -5.80
N SER A 17 5.50 13.55 -5.40
CA SER A 17 6.34 14.50 -6.16
C SER A 17 7.82 14.10 -6.18
N VAL A 18 8.28 13.36 -5.16
CA VAL A 18 9.67 12.91 -5.03
C VAL A 18 9.85 11.49 -5.59
N SER A 19 8.95 10.56 -5.23
CA SER A 19 9.10 9.14 -5.57
C SER A 19 8.38 8.71 -6.84
N GLY A 20 7.56 9.57 -7.43
CA GLY A 20 6.62 9.19 -8.48
C GLY A 20 5.44 8.36 -7.95
N LEU A 21 4.64 7.83 -8.89
CA LEU A 21 3.42 7.09 -8.58
C LEU A 21 3.70 5.68 -8.04
N ILE A 22 3.20 5.38 -6.85
CA ILE A 22 3.28 4.06 -6.21
C ILE A 22 1.87 3.47 -6.09
N ALA A 23 1.66 2.30 -6.67
CA ALA A 23 0.36 1.65 -6.70
C ALA A 23 0.15 0.69 -5.50
N PHE A 24 -1.11 0.52 -5.10
CA PHE A 24 -1.64 -0.51 -4.17
C PHE A 24 -1.21 -0.46 -2.70
N VAL A 25 -0.07 0.11 -2.33
CA VAL A 25 0.44 0.09 -0.94
C VAL A 25 -0.61 0.62 0.06
N GLY A 26 -1.20 1.78 -0.24
CA GLY A 26 -2.22 2.41 0.60
C GLY A 26 -3.55 1.66 0.70
N LEU A 27 -3.78 0.65 -0.15
CA LEU A 27 -4.96 -0.23 -0.09
C LEU A 27 -4.63 -1.55 0.60
N VAL A 28 -3.50 -2.17 0.25
CA VAL A 28 -3.12 -3.51 0.70
C VAL A 28 -2.73 -3.49 2.18
N VAL A 29 -1.79 -2.63 2.55
CA VAL A 29 -1.18 -2.62 3.89
C VAL A 29 -2.21 -2.39 5.01
N PRO A 30 -3.03 -1.32 5.00
CA PRO A 30 -3.99 -1.10 6.08
C PRO A 30 -5.07 -2.17 6.14
N HIS A 31 -5.35 -2.86 5.03
CA HIS A 31 -6.31 -3.96 5.01
C HIS A 31 -5.73 -5.24 5.63
N ILE A 32 -4.47 -5.56 5.33
CA ILE A 32 -3.74 -6.67 6.00
C ILE A 32 -3.65 -6.40 7.50
N VAL A 33 -3.23 -5.20 7.91
CA VAL A 33 -3.15 -4.81 9.33
C VAL A 33 -4.50 -4.94 10.02
N ARG A 34 -5.58 -4.51 9.36
CA ARG A 34 -6.95 -4.63 9.89
C ARG A 34 -7.38 -6.09 10.08
N ILE A 35 -7.04 -6.97 9.15
CA ILE A 35 -7.37 -8.41 9.25
C ILE A 35 -6.60 -9.06 10.40
N LEU A 36 -5.33 -8.67 10.62
CA LEU A 36 -4.47 -9.30 11.62
C LEU A 36 -4.72 -8.81 13.05
N ILE A 37 -5.05 -7.53 13.24
CA ILE A 37 -5.05 -6.88 14.57
C ILE A 37 -6.43 -6.40 15.00
N GLY A 38 -7.33 -6.14 14.05
CA GLY A 38 -8.68 -5.66 14.33
C GLY A 38 -8.92 -4.23 13.83
N HIS A 39 -9.90 -3.56 14.45
CA HIS A 39 -10.58 -2.40 13.84
C HIS A 39 -10.26 -1.03 14.48
N SER A 40 -9.38 -0.98 15.49
CA SER A 40 -9.07 0.26 16.21
C SER A 40 -8.14 1.18 15.40
N TYR A 41 -8.64 2.35 15.00
CA TYR A 41 -7.86 3.33 14.24
C TYR A 41 -6.60 3.84 14.97
N ARG A 42 -6.60 3.84 16.31
CA ARG A 42 -5.43 4.22 17.12
C ARG A 42 -4.24 3.29 16.89
N ILE A 43 -4.50 2.03 16.54
CA ILE A 43 -3.48 1.01 16.31
C ILE A 43 -3.22 0.85 14.80
N ILE A 44 -4.27 0.86 13.98
CA ILE A 44 -4.16 0.68 12.53
C ILE A 44 -3.31 1.78 11.89
N ILE A 45 -3.51 3.06 12.26
CA ILE A 45 -2.80 4.17 11.62
C ILE A 45 -1.28 4.05 11.81
N PRO A 46 -0.72 3.98 13.05
CA PRO A 46 0.73 3.89 13.22
C PRO A 46 1.29 2.58 12.67
N LEU A 47 0.58 1.47 12.82
CA LEU A 47 1.10 0.19 12.36
C LEU A 47 1.06 0.06 10.83
N SER A 48 0.05 0.60 10.17
CA SER A 48 0.00 0.63 8.70
C SER A 48 1.11 1.50 8.13
N ALA A 49 1.48 2.58 8.82
CA ALA A 49 2.64 3.39 8.44
C ALA A 49 3.95 2.58 8.55
N LEU A 50 4.17 1.89 9.66
CA LEU A 50 5.37 1.07 9.88
C LEU A 50 5.46 -0.12 8.91
N VAL A 51 4.40 -0.91 8.81
CA VAL A 51 4.34 -2.07 7.91
C VAL A 51 4.44 -1.62 6.45
N GLY A 52 3.82 -0.49 6.10
CA GLY A 52 3.89 0.06 4.75
C GLY A 52 5.28 0.55 4.38
N ALA A 53 5.97 1.23 5.30
CA ALA A 53 7.35 1.66 5.11
C ALA A 53 8.29 0.46 4.95
N ALA A 54 8.18 -0.55 5.81
CA ALA A 54 9.00 -1.76 5.74
C ALA A 54 8.75 -2.54 4.44
N PHE A 55 7.48 -2.69 4.04
CA PHE A 55 7.11 -3.34 2.78
C PHE A 55 7.69 -2.59 1.57
N LEU A 56 7.53 -1.26 1.53
CA LEU A 56 8.01 -0.46 0.41
C LEU A 56 9.54 -0.47 0.31
N ALA A 57 10.25 -0.40 1.44
CA ALA A 57 11.71 -0.51 1.47
C ALA A 57 12.19 -1.87 0.94
N PHE A 58 11.51 -2.95 1.33
CA PHE A 58 11.82 -4.29 0.81
C PHE A 58 11.59 -4.39 -0.70
N VAL A 59 10.50 -3.82 -1.20
CA VAL A 59 10.21 -3.78 -2.63
C VAL A 59 11.22 -2.91 -3.39
N ASP A 60 11.66 -1.77 -2.84
CA ASP A 60 12.68 -0.91 -3.46
C ASP A 60 14.03 -1.64 -3.61
N VAL A 61 14.46 -2.37 -2.59
CA VAL A 61 15.66 -3.21 -2.66
C VAL A 61 15.50 -4.28 -3.75
N GLY A 62 14.34 -4.93 -3.83
CA GLY A 62 14.02 -5.87 -4.91
C GLY A 62 14.06 -5.22 -6.29
N ALA A 63 13.53 -4.01 -6.43
CA ALA A 63 13.48 -3.26 -7.68
C ALA A 63 14.87 -2.97 -8.25
N ARG A 64 15.82 -2.66 -7.37
CA ARG A 64 17.22 -2.36 -7.72
C ARG A 64 18.05 -3.61 -8.01
N THR A 65 17.68 -4.76 -7.43
CA THR A 65 18.52 -5.98 -7.46
C THR A 65 18.07 -7.02 -8.48
N LEU A 66 16.76 -7.14 -8.77
CA LEU A 66 16.24 -8.23 -9.61
C LEU A 66 16.60 -8.10 -11.10
N VAL A 67 16.77 -6.89 -11.63
CA VAL A 67 17.03 -6.65 -13.07
C VAL A 67 18.19 -5.68 -13.27
N SER A 68 19.27 -5.83 -12.51
CA SER A 68 20.47 -4.98 -12.71
C SER A 68 21.03 -5.15 -14.15
N PRO A 69 21.33 -4.07 -14.90
CA PRO A 69 21.46 -2.66 -14.50
C PRO A 69 20.19 -1.79 -14.71
N SER A 70 19.08 -2.38 -15.16
CA SER A 70 17.83 -1.66 -15.41
C SER A 70 16.98 -1.54 -14.14
N GLU A 71 16.60 -0.32 -13.78
CA GLU A 71 15.75 -0.10 -12.61
C GLU A 71 14.28 -0.37 -12.97
N LEU A 72 13.68 -1.37 -12.30
CA LEU A 72 12.25 -1.60 -12.41
C LEU A 72 11.49 -0.54 -11.59
N PRO A 73 10.42 0.06 -12.14
CA PRO A 73 9.57 0.93 -11.34
C PRO A 73 8.95 0.16 -10.17
N VAL A 74 9.16 0.63 -8.95
CA VAL A 74 8.64 0.04 -7.71
C VAL A 74 7.12 -0.19 -7.80
N GLY A 75 6.39 0.72 -8.46
CA GLY A 75 4.95 0.60 -8.69
C GLY A 75 4.52 -0.62 -9.51
N VAL A 76 5.37 -1.12 -10.41
CA VAL A 76 5.10 -2.36 -11.16
C VAL A 76 5.17 -3.56 -10.23
N ILE A 77 6.20 -3.62 -9.38
CA ILE A 77 6.39 -4.72 -8.43
C ILE A 77 5.27 -4.74 -7.39
N THR A 78 4.89 -3.56 -6.86
CA THR A 78 3.77 -3.49 -5.92
C THR A 78 2.43 -3.85 -6.58
N ALA A 79 2.24 -3.58 -7.88
CA ALA A 79 1.03 -3.98 -8.61
C ALA A 79 0.89 -5.49 -8.75
N PHE A 80 1.99 -6.23 -8.94
CA PHE A 80 1.97 -7.70 -8.96
C PHE A 80 1.48 -8.31 -7.65
N VAL A 81 1.70 -7.64 -6.52
CA VAL A 81 1.20 -8.08 -5.20
C VAL A 81 -0.23 -7.56 -4.96
N GLY A 82 -0.47 -6.29 -5.30
CA GLY A 82 -1.72 -5.60 -5.01
C GLY A 82 -2.90 -6.04 -5.87
N ALA A 83 -2.68 -6.36 -7.15
CA ALA A 83 -3.75 -6.80 -8.04
C ALA A 83 -4.34 -8.16 -7.63
N PRO A 84 -3.55 -9.21 -7.34
CA PRO A 84 -4.07 -10.48 -6.80
C PRO A 84 -4.77 -10.28 -5.45
N PHE A 85 -4.22 -9.45 -4.56
CA PHE A 85 -4.85 -9.15 -3.27
C PHE A 85 -6.23 -8.51 -3.46
N PHE A 86 -6.32 -7.49 -4.33
CA PHE A 86 -7.57 -6.82 -4.62
C PHE A 86 -8.59 -7.77 -5.26
N ALA A 87 -8.16 -8.60 -6.21
CA ALA A 87 -9.00 -9.63 -6.83
C ALA A 87 -9.53 -10.64 -5.80
N PHE A 88 -8.70 -11.06 -4.85
CA PHE A 88 -9.10 -11.94 -3.75
C PHE A 88 -10.15 -11.29 -2.85
N VAL A 89 -9.91 -10.05 -2.40
CA VAL A 89 -10.86 -9.31 -1.56
C VAL A 89 -12.20 -9.11 -2.28
N LEU A 90 -12.17 -8.74 -3.56
CA LEU A 90 -13.37 -8.57 -4.38
C LEU A 90 -14.18 -9.86 -4.50
N ARG A 91 -13.51 -11.01 -4.72
CA ARG A 91 -14.17 -12.32 -4.75
C ARG A 91 -14.83 -12.68 -3.42
N ARG A 92 -14.17 -12.37 -2.31
CA ARG A 92 -14.69 -12.65 -0.96
C ARG A 92 -15.89 -11.78 -0.60
N GLY A 93 -15.87 -10.50 -0.98
CA GLY A 93 -16.99 -9.58 -0.77
C GLY A 93 -18.26 -9.96 -1.54
N ARG A 94 -18.14 -10.59 -2.71
CA ARG A 94 -19.29 -11.08 -3.49
C ARG A 94 -20.02 -12.25 -2.81
N ARG A 95 -19.33 -13.06 -2.00
CA ARG A 95 -19.95 -14.16 -1.23
C ARG A 95 -20.83 -13.69 -0.07
N PHE A 96 -20.78 -12.42 0.34
CA PHE A 96 -21.60 -11.89 1.44
C PHE A 96 -22.99 -11.40 0.98
N LYS A 97 -23.26 -11.39 -0.34
CA LYS A 97 -24.52 -10.97 -0.95
C LYS A 97 -25.25 -12.11 -1.70
N ALA A 98 -24.80 -13.35 -1.58
CA ALA A 98 -25.43 -14.53 -2.17
C ALA A 98 -26.09 -15.38 -1.09
#